data_AF-A0A4V2XGH6-F1
#
_entry.id   AF-A0A4V2XGH6-F1
#
_cell.length_a   1.000
_cell.length_b   1.000
_cell.length_c   1.000
_cell.angle_alpha   90.00
_cell.angle_beta   90.00
_cell.angle_gamma   90.00
#
_symmetry.space_group_name_H-M   'P 1'
#
loop_
_entity.id
_entity.type
_entity.pdbx_description
1 polymer ?
#
loop_
_entity_poly.entity_id
_entity_poly.type
_entity_poly.pdbx_seq_one_letter_code
_entity_poly.pdbx_strand_id
1 'polypeptide(L)'
;MMLKNEAGRASACRNPKPGVVMHAEPPPSRWSSDRFGEGAVPVRRAVAEAVLEAIENARDAQGSSGTDKQHPFGFTLMARKFETLGRSFTDMPGVTTIRPTGSMHELTVVSGNLLFPFEFAKDRSTNVMKAQIGGTAKVSGLLKILFRRFGPEPSMVQLALDTGDDGETRRLEAVATSLARLPEGTRLVLIAYACNSQAGLLELWWGEAELLDEHGRIRWVHCEEIPFRKAPPSGGQLPGTGSGPGDLPSSPKFDEGPMPTPPLNARPAVEVKNQDAFPPRTETETPTQGVADDEGH
;
A
#
# COMPACT_ATOMS: atom_id res chain seq x y z
N MET A 1 8.19 12.79 -64.86
CA MET A 1 8.99 11.65 -64.35
C MET A 1 9.54 12.04 -62.99
N MET A 2 9.37 11.33 -61.89
CA MET A 2 8.43 10.31 -61.44
C MET A 2 8.71 10.22 -59.93
N LEU A 3 7.67 10.38 -59.09
CA LEU A 3 7.73 10.10 -57.65
C LEU A 3 7.95 8.60 -57.36
N LYS A 4 8.63 8.29 -56.25
CA LYS A 4 8.53 7.09 -55.38
C LYS A 4 9.40 7.36 -54.14
N ASN A 5 8.93 7.56 -52.90
CA ASN A 5 7.97 6.90 -52.00
C ASN A 5 8.54 5.67 -51.26
N GLU A 6 8.09 5.51 -50.00
CA GLU A 6 8.32 4.45 -48.98
C GLU A 6 9.37 4.77 -47.88
N ALA A 7 9.19 4.52 -46.58
CA ALA A 7 8.07 4.19 -45.67
C ALA A 7 8.73 4.23 -44.26
N GLY A 8 8.22 4.88 -43.21
CA GLY A 8 6.90 4.68 -42.62
C GLY A 8 6.86 3.48 -41.67
N ARG A 9 7.78 3.37 -40.68
CA ARG A 9 7.68 2.33 -39.63
C ARG A 9 6.85 2.85 -38.45
N ALA A 10 5.55 2.58 -38.52
CA ALA A 10 4.62 2.77 -37.43
C ALA A 10 4.95 1.83 -36.26
N SER A 11 5.13 2.43 -35.08
CA SER A 11 5.22 1.71 -33.81
C SER A 11 3.84 1.16 -33.47
N ALA A 12 3.73 -0.15 -33.34
CA ALA A 12 2.47 -0.82 -33.02
C ALA A 12 2.05 -0.50 -31.58
N CYS A 13 1.07 0.39 -31.44
CA CYS A 13 0.29 0.55 -30.21
C CYS A 13 -0.37 -0.80 -29.89
N ARG A 14 0.02 -1.41 -28.77
CA ARG A 14 -0.78 -2.50 -28.18
C ARG A 14 -2.10 -1.90 -27.71
N ASN A 15 -3.19 -2.31 -28.34
CA ASN A 15 -4.53 -2.02 -27.83
C ASN A 15 -4.71 -2.67 -26.44
N PRO A 16 -5.28 -1.96 -25.46
CA PRO A 16 -5.65 -2.56 -24.18
C PRO A 16 -6.83 -3.52 -24.36
N LYS A 17 -6.83 -4.61 -23.58
CA LYS A 17 -7.89 -5.64 -23.55
C LYS A 17 -9.26 -4.99 -23.27
N PRO A 18 -10.35 -5.44 -23.94
CA PRO A 18 -11.69 -4.93 -23.68
C PRO A 18 -12.18 -5.45 -22.33
N GLY A 19 -12.59 -4.54 -21.43
CA GLY A 19 -13.21 -4.90 -20.14
C GLY A 19 -12.80 -4.03 -18.94
N VAL A 20 -11.81 -3.14 -19.06
CA VAL A 20 -11.48 -2.22 -17.97
C VAL A 20 -12.36 -0.98 -18.07
N VAL A 21 -13.35 -0.87 -17.18
CA VAL A 21 -14.03 0.41 -16.94
C VAL A 21 -13.00 1.38 -16.35
N MET A 22 -12.45 2.22 -17.24
CA MET A 22 -11.57 3.33 -16.91
C MET A 22 -12.41 4.39 -16.20
N HIS A 23 -12.61 4.27 -14.89
CA HIS A 23 -12.89 5.46 -14.09
C HIS A 23 -11.76 6.44 -14.36
N ALA A 24 -12.10 7.60 -14.91
CA ALA A 24 -11.15 8.67 -15.16
C ALA A 24 -10.41 8.97 -13.86
N GLU A 25 -9.07 8.87 -13.91
CA GLU A 25 -8.25 9.16 -12.76
C GLU A 25 -8.43 10.65 -12.41
N PRO A 26 -8.64 11.01 -11.12
CA PRO A 26 -8.83 12.41 -10.75
C PRO A 26 -7.60 13.23 -11.20
N PRO A 27 -7.79 14.50 -11.60
CA PRO A 27 -6.67 15.36 -11.98
C PRO A 27 -5.66 15.46 -10.82
N PRO A 28 -4.36 15.70 -11.12
CA PRO A 28 -3.38 15.93 -10.06
C PRO A 28 -3.77 17.18 -9.28
N SER A 29 -3.44 17.20 -7.99
CA SER A 29 -3.62 18.43 -7.22
C SER A 29 -2.60 19.47 -7.70
N ARG A 30 -2.82 20.73 -7.32
CA ARG A 30 -1.83 21.79 -7.60
C ARG A 30 -0.45 21.43 -7.05
N TRP A 31 -0.39 20.88 -5.83
CA TRP A 31 0.86 20.49 -5.22
C TRP A 31 1.56 19.37 -6.00
N SER A 32 0.84 18.31 -6.40
CA SER A 32 1.47 17.22 -7.14
C SER A 32 1.90 17.68 -8.55
N SER A 33 1.15 18.57 -9.20
CA SER A 33 1.59 19.23 -10.43
C SER A 33 2.84 20.09 -10.23
N ASP A 34 2.91 20.89 -9.17
CA ASP A 34 4.07 21.72 -8.87
C ASP A 34 5.33 20.87 -8.58
N ARG A 35 5.15 19.68 -7.98
CA ARG A 35 6.25 18.77 -7.63
C ARG A 35 6.74 17.89 -8.77
N PHE A 36 5.83 17.33 -9.55
CA PHE A 36 6.14 16.29 -10.52
C PHE A 36 5.89 16.74 -11.98
N GLY A 37 5.38 17.95 -12.18
CA GLY A 37 5.06 18.50 -13.50
C GLY A 37 4.01 17.67 -14.23
N GLU A 38 4.20 17.49 -15.54
CA GLU A 38 3.36 16.62 -16.37
C GLU A 38 3.37 15.15 -15.93
N GLY A 39 4.40 14.74 -15.17
CA GLY A 39 4.54 13.40 -14.63
C GLY A 39 3.67 13.11 -13.40
N ALA A 40 2.95 14.08 -12.83
CA ALA A 40 2.25 13.92 -11.56
C ALA A 40 1.29 12.72 -11.50
N VAL A 41 0.45 12.54 -12.53
CA VAL A 41 -0.50 11.42 -12.61
C VAL A 41 0.23 10.08 -12.80
N PRO A 42 1.14 9.92 -13.79
CA PRO A 42 1.97 8.72 -13.91
C PRO A 42 2.73 8.35 -12.63
N VAL A 43 3.30 9.33 -11.93
CA VAL A 43 4.07 9.10 -10.70
C VAL A 43 3.14 8.61 -9.59
N ARG A 44 2.00 9.26 -9.37
CA ARG A 44 1.02 8.85 -8.35
C ARG A 44 0.59 7.39 -8.54
N ARG A 45 0.28 7.00 -9.78
CA ARG A 45 -0.08 5.62 -10.12
C ARG A 45 1.09 4.65 -9.88
N ALA A 46 2.30 5.00 -10.30
CA ALA A 46 3.48 4.16 -10.09
C ALA A 46 3.80 3.96 -8.60
N VAL A 47 3.60 5.00 -7.76
CA VAL A 47 3.70 4.87 -6.29
C VAL A 47 2.66 3.88 -5.77
N ALA A 48 1.39 4.02 -6.19
CA ALA A 48 0.32 3.11 -5.76
C ALA A 48 0.61 1.65 -6.13
N GLU A 49 1.01 1.40 -7.38
CA GLU A 49 1.36 0.08 -7.89
C GLU A 49 2.57 -0.52 -7.16
N ALA A 50 3.62 0.26 -6.92
CA ALA A 50 4.80 -0.17 -6.18
C ALA A 50 4.47 -0.61 -4.74
N VAL A 51 3.73 0.23 -4.01
CA VAL A 51 3.39 -0.05 -2.61
C VAL A 51 2.44 -1.25 -2.51
N LEU A 52 1.46 -1.35 -3.42
CA LEU A 52 0.58 -2.53 -3.51
C LEU A 52 1.39 -3.81 -3.75
N GLU A 53 2.30 -3.80 -4.71
CA GLU A 53 3.15 -4.95 -5.01
C GLU A 53 4.03 -5.33 -3.81
N ALA A 54 4.62 -4.36 -3.13
CA ALA A 54 5.44 -4.64 -1.94
C ALA A 54 4.65 -5.34 -0.84
N ILE A 55 3.40 -4.91 -0.61
CA ILE A 55 2.52 -5.46 0.41
C ILE A 55 2.02 -6.84 0.01
N GLU A 56 1.62 -7.06 -1.25
CA GLU A 56 1.22 -8.39 -1.71
C GLU A 56 2.38 -9.39 -1.63
N ASN A 57 3.61 -9.00 -2.01
CA ASN A 57 4.78 -9.86 -1.82
C ASN A 57 5.01 -10.23 -0.34
N ALA A 58 4.78 -9.28 0.57
CA ALA A 58 4.88 -9.52 2.00
C ALA A 58 3.76 -10.45 2.52
N ARG A 59 2.55 -10.36 1.96
CA ARG A 59 1.42 -11.26 2.26
C ARG A 59 1.70 -12.67 1.76
N ASP A 60 2.23 -12.82 0.55
CA ASP A 60 2.61 -14.12 -0.02
C ASP A 60 3.68 -14.80 0.85
N ALA A 61 4.67 -14.03 1.30
CA ALA A 61 5.69 -14.52 2.24
C ALA A 61 5.08 -14.96 3.59
N GLN A 62 4.12 -14.19 4.13
CA GLN A 62 3.40 -14.57 5.35
C GLN A 62 2.59 -15.85 5.15
N GLY A 63 1.79 -15.93 4.09
CA GLY A 63 0.94 -17.09 3.80
C GLY A 63 1.75 -18.37 3.58
N SER A 64 2.94 -18.26 3.00
CA SER A 64 3.83 -19.40 2.73
C SER A 64 4.69 -19.82 3.92
N SER A 65 4.73 -19.02 4.99
CA SER A 65 5.68 -19.23 6.10
C SER A 65 5.29 -20.32 7.10
N GLY A 66 4.01 -20.71 7.15
CA GLY A 66 3.51 -21.67 8.14
C GLY A 66 3.61 -21.21 9.60
N THR A 67 3.74 -19.89 9.85
CA THR A 67 3.79 -19.33 11.21
C THR A 67 2.79 -18.20 11.41
N ASP A 68 2.25 -18.09 12.63
CA ASP A 68 1.40 -16.97 13.05
C ASP A 68 2.20 -15.70 13.36
N LYS A 69 3.54 -15.81 13.49
CA LYS A 69 4.41 -14.66 13.72
C LYS A 69 4.42 -13.75 12.50
N GLN A 70 4.37 -12.44 12.71
CA GLN A 70 4.38 -11.42 11.65
C GLN A 70 5.78 -11.09 11.10
N HIS A 71 6.82 -11.83 11.50
CA HIS A 71 8.18 -11.61 11.01
C HIS A 71 8.31 -11.74 9.49
N PRO A 72 7.74 -12.78 8.83
CA PRO A 72 7.83 -12.93 7.38
C PRO A 72 7.24 -11.74 6.64
N PHE A 73 6.05 -11.28 7.05
CA PHE A 73 5.44 -10.07 6.51
C PHE A 73 6.34 -8.84 6.71
N GLY A 74 6.74 -8.56 7.94
CA GLY A 74 7.51 -7.36 8.28
C GLY A 74 8.86 -7.29 7.57
N PHE A 75 9.68 -8.34 7.63
CA PHE A 75 11.00 -8.36 6.99
C PHE A 75 10.92 -8.25 5.47
N THR A 76 9.94 -8.94 4.86
CA THR A 76 9.73 -8.85 3.40
C THR A 76 9.33 -7.44 3.01
N LEU A 77 8.39 -6.83 3.73
CA LEU A 77 7.93 -5.46 3.45
C LEU A 77 9.05 -4.42 3.63
N MET A 78 9.93 -4.60 4.62
CA MET A 78 11.07 -3.69 4.85
C MET A 78 11.99 -3.58 3.63
N ALA A 79 12.26 -4.69 2.93
CA ALA A 79 13.09 -4.69 1.71
C ALA A 79 12.27 -4.29 0.47
N ARG A 80 11.13 -4.96 0.26
CA ARG A 80 10.35 -4.87 -0.99
C ARG A 80 9.81 -3.48 -1.27
N LYS A 81 9.48 -2.67 -0.26
CA LYS A 81 8.94 -1.31 -0.48
C LYS A 81 9.91 -0.37 -1.20
N PHE A 82 11.22 -0.54 -1.02
CA PHE A 82 12.22 0.26 -1.73
C PHE A 82 12.51 -0.31 -3.13
N GLU A 83 12.61 -1.64 -3.24
CA GLU A 83 12.87 -2.32 -4.51
C GLU A 83 11.75 -2.12 -5.53
N THR A 84 10.50 -2.26 -5.10
CA THR A 84 9.32 -2.08 -5.94
C THR A 84 9.20 -0.64 -6.44
N LEU A 85 9.45 0.35 -5.58
CA LEU A 85 9.51 1.76 -6.00
C LEU A 85 10.57 1.94 -7.10
N GLY A 86 11.82 1.54 -6.86
CA GLY A 86 12.89 1.70 -7.87
C GLY A 86 12.54 1.05 -9.21
N ARG A 87 11.94 -0.15 -9.18
CA ARG A 87 11.50 -0.86 -10.38
C ARG A 87 10.33 -0.17 -11.10
N SER A 88 9.32 0.28 -10.37
CA SER A 88 8.13 0.94 -10.98
C SER A 88 8.45 2.23 -11.71
N PHE A 89 9.61 2.83 -11.44
CA PHE A 89 10.06 4.07 -12.05
C PHE A 89 11.15 3.89 -13.13
N THR A 90 11.61 2.66 -13.41
CA THR A 90 12.78 2.43 -14.29
C THR A 90 12.59 2.97 -15.72
N ASP A 91 11.37 2.91 -16.26
CA ASP A 91 11.07 3.35 -17.63
C ASP A 91 10.64 4.82 -17.72
N MET A 92 10.63 5.56 -16.61
CA MET A 92 10.16 6.94 -16.56
C MET A 92 11.33 7.93 -16.74
N PRO A 93 11.17 8.99 -17.57
CA PRO A 93 12.21 9.99 -17.73
C PRO A 93 12.47 10.76 -16.43
N GLY A 94 13.73 11.14 -16.20
CA GLY A 94 14.10 11.95 -15.02
C GLY A 94 14.14 11.17 -13.71
N VAL A 95 14.21 9.84 -13.78
CA VAL A 95 14.37 8.97 -12.61
C VAL A 95 15.85 8.70 -12.37
N THR A 96 16.24 8.77 -11.10
CA THR A 96 17.57 8.38 -10.64
C THR A 96 17.43 7.58 -9.36
N THR A 97 18.20 6.51 -9.24
CA THR A 97 18.30 5.77 -7.99
C THR A 97 19.63 6.05 -7.33
N ILE A 98 19.62 6.10 -6.00
CA ILE A 98 20.82 6.28 -5.20
C ILE A 98 20.83 5.30 -4.04
N ARG A 99 21.96 4.62 -3.84
CA ARG A 99 22.19 3.80 -2.65
C ARG A 99 23.16 4.54 -1.73
N PRO A 100 22.69 5.16 -0.64
CA PRO A 100 23.58 5.80 0.31
C PRO A 100 24.58 4.81 0.92
N THR A 101 25.81 5.24 1.13
CA THR A 101 26.85 4.36 1.71
C THR A 101 26.40 3.80 3.05
N GLY A 102 26.44 2.47 3.22
CA GLY A 102 26.00 1.81 4.45
C GLY A 102 24.48 1.68 4.63
N SER A 103 23.69 2.09 3.62
CA SER A 103 22.26 1.75 3.50
C SER A 103 22.11 0.44 2.73
N MET A 104 21.22 -0.44 3.22
CA MET A 104 20.78 -1.62 2.45
C MET A 104 19.76 -1.24 1.36
N HIS A 105 19.14 -0.06 1.48
CA HIS A 105 18.04 0.36 0.63
C HIS A 105 18.51 1.38 -0.40
N GLU A 106 17.98 1.21 -1.61
CA GLU A 106 18.12 2.12 -2.72
C GLU A 106 16.95 3.10 -2.71
N LEU A 107 17.26 4.39 -2.76
CA LEU A 107 16.30 5.48 -2.71
C LEU A 107 16.01 5.94 -4.14
N THR A 108 14.74 6.17 -4.44
CA THR A 108 14.29 6.58 -5.78
C THR A 108 14.04 8.08 -5.79
N VAL A 109 14.60 8.76 -6.79
CA VAL A 109 14.39 10.19 -7.05
C VAL A 109 13.67 10.34 -8.37
N VAL A 110 12.53 11.02 -8.37
CA VAL A 110 11.68 11.24 -9.55
C VAL A 110 11.39 12.73 -9.70
N SER A 111 11.78 13.31 -10.82
CA SER A 111 11.61 14.76 -11.09
C SER A 111 12.17 15.65 -9.96
N GLY A 112 13.31 15.26 -9.37
CA GLY A 112 13.90 15.97 -8.23
C GLY A 112 13.25 15.70 -6.87
N ASN A 113 12.33 14.74 -6.77
CA ASN A 113 11.70 14.36 -5.50
C ASN A 113 12.20 12.99 -5.06
N LEU A 114 12.87 12.94 -3.91
CA LEU A 114 13.28 11.70 -3.25
C LEU A 114 12.07 11.09 -2.55
N LEU A 115 11.69 9.90 -2.97
CA LEU A 115 10.55 9.16 -2.44
C LEU A 115 10.97 8.28 -1.27
N PHE A 116 10.29 8.42 -0.12
CA PHE A 116 10.58 7.63 1.07
C PHE A 116 9.32 6.94 1.63
N PRO A 117 9.19 5.61 1.47
CA PRO A 117 8.05 4.84 1.98
C PRO A 117 8.17 4.47 3.46
N PHE A 118 7.11 4.70 4.22
CA PHE A 118 7.01 4.25 5.61
C PHE A 118 5.59 3.81 5.99
N GLU A 119 5.53 2.82 6.88
CA GLU A 119 4.29 2.35 7.48
C GLU A 119 3.94 3.27 8.66
N PHE A 120 2.77 3.89 8.65
CA PHE A 120 2.32 4.74 9.76
C PHE A 120 1.30 4.05 10.68
N ALA A 121 0.60 3.01 10.19
CA ALA A 121 -0.42 2.30 10.96
C ALA A 121 -0.65 0.88 10.44
N LYS A 122 -1.22 0.03 11.31
CA LYS A 122 -1.64 -1.35 11.00
C LYS A 122 -3.13 -1.51 10.73
N ASP A 123 -3.88 -0.44 10.96
CA ASP A 123 -5.33 -0.34 10.84
C ASP A 123 -5.72 1.08 10.39
N ARG A 124 -7.03 1.34 10.31
CA ARG A 124 -7.61 2.64 9.93
C ARG A 124 -7.97 3.54 11.12
N SER A 125 -7.54 3.19 12.33
CA SER A 125 -7.85 3.97 13.54
C SER A 125 -6.92 5.17 13.70
N THR A 126 -5.71 5.07 13.17
CA THR A 126 -4.71 6.14 13.23
C THR A 126 -4.89 7.09 12.06
N ASN A 127 -5.14 8.37 12.36
CA ASN A 127 -5.21 9.40 11.34
C ASN A 127 -3.81 9.72 10.80
N VAL A 128 -3.65 9.81 9.47
CA VAL A 128 -2.37 10.16 8.82
C VAL A 128 -1.75 11.47 9.34
N MET A 129 -2.56 12.43 9.78
CA MET A 129 -2.08 13.69 10.35
C MET A 129 -1.35 13.52 11.69
N LYS A 130 -1.48 12.35 12.32
CA LYS A 130 -0.76 11.94 13.54
C LYS A 130 0.32 10.89 13.26
N ALA A 131 0.71 10.71 11.99
CA ALA A 131 1.70 9.71 11.60
C ALA A 131 3.04 9.88 12.33
N GLN A 132 3.68 8.74 12.59
CA GLN A 132 4.99 8.65 13.23
C GLN A 132 5.87 7.67 12.47
N ILE A 133 7.10 8.07 12.16
CA ILE A 133 8.05 7.22 11.43
C ILE A 133 8.86 6.37 12.41
N GLY A 134 8.93 5.06 12.16
CA GLY A 134 9.68 4.13 13.03
C GLY A 134 8.91 3.66 14.26
N GLY A 135 7.61 4.01 14.36
CA GLY A 135 6.78 3.65 15.51
C GLY A 135 7.34 4.26 16.79
N THR A 136 7.64 3.42 17.79
CA THR A 136 8.20 3.86 19.08
C THR A 136 9.73 3.97 19.10
N ALA A 137 10.41 3.53 18.04
CA ALA A 137 11.87 3.54 17.97
C ALA A 137 12.41 4.93 17.59
N LYS A 138 13.68 5.18 17.92
CA LYS A 138 14.37 6.38 17.43
C LYS A 138 14.51 6.35 15.91
N VAL A 139 14.37 7.53 15.31
CA VAL A 139 14.59 7.75 13.87
C VAL A 139 16.04 7.43 13.50
N SER A 140 16.21 6.68 12.42
CA SER A 140 17.54 6.32 11.92
C SER A 140 18.33 7.55 11.47
N GLY A 141 19.67 7.49 11.58
CA GLY A 141 20.54 8.58 11.16
C GLY A 141 20.40 8.95 9.67
N LEU A 142 20.17 7.96 8.79
CA LEU A 142 19.82 8.20 7.39
C LEU A 142 18.60 9.11 7.28
N LEU A 143 17.52 8.80 7.99
CA LEU A 143 16.28 9.56 7.88
C LEU A 143 16.44 10.97 8.47
N LYS A 144 17.20 11.13 9.57
CA LYS A 144 17.58 12.47 10.09
C LYS A 144 18.30 13.30 9.02
N ILE A 145 19.25 12.70 8.29
CA ILE A 145 19.97 13.37 7.20
C ILE A 145 19.02 13.73 6.05
N LEU A 146 18.11 12.83 5.68
CA LEU A 146 17.13 13.09 4.62
C LEU A 146 16.22 14.28 4.96
N PHE A 147 15.66 14.32 6.17
CA PHE A 147 14.85 15.47 6.61
C PHE A 147 15.65 16.77 6.64
N ARG A 148 16.85 16.76 7.24
CA ARG A 148 17.69 17.96 7.32
C ARG A 148 18.07 18.52 5.94
N ARG A 149 18.26 17.65 4.95
CA ARG A 149 18.80 18.04 3.64
C ARG A 149 17.73 18.32 2.59
N PHE A 150 16.64 17.55 2.62
CA PHE A 150 15.64 17.54 1.56
C PHE A 150 14.22 17.81 2.07
N GLY A 151 14.01 17.78 3.39
CA GLY A 151 12.73 18.12 4.01
C GLY A 151 12.48 19.64 4.02
N PRO A 152 11.25 20.05 4.34
CA PRO A 152 10.95 21.44 4.65
C PRO A 152 11.73 21.92 5.87
N GLU A 153 11.96 23.23 5.96
CA GLU A 153 12.63 23.84 7.11
C GLU A 153 11.80 23.59 8.39
N PRO A 154 12.38 22.99 9.44
CA PRO A 154 11.64 22.66 10.65
C PRO A 154 11.21 23.92 11.40
N SER A 155 9.92 24.03 11.74
CA SER A 155 9.41 25.12 12.57
C SER A 155 9.89 25.07 14.03
N MET A 156 10.38 23.92 14.48
CA MET A 156 10.87 23.69 15.83
C MET A 156 12.15 22.87 15.77
N VAL A 157 13.27 23.48 16.14
CA VAL A 157 14.56 22.79 16.24
C VAL A 157 14.74 22.34 17.68
N GLN A 158 14.54 21.05 17.95
CA GLN A 158 14.98 20.47 19.21
C GLN A 158 16.49 20.27 19.14
N LEU A 159 17.26 20.99 19.98
CA LEU A 159 18.69 20.75 20.14
C LEU A 159 18.88 19.32 20.66
N ALA A 160 19.24 18.39 19.79
CA ALA A 160 19.68 17.07 20.20
C ALA A 160 21.11 17.17 20.72
N LEU A 161 21.36 16.63 21.91
CA LEU A 161 22.72 16.44 22.42
C LEU A 161 23.34 15.27 21.65
N ASP A 162 24.20 15.60 20.68
CA ASP A 162 24.93 14.60 19.92
C ASP A 162 25.90 13.86 20.85
N THR A 163 25.61 12.58 21.06
CA THR A 163 26.43 11.65 21.86
C THR A 163 27.00 10.55 20.96
N GLY A 164 27.23 10.86 19.68
CA GLY A 164 27.79 9.95 18.70
C GLY A 164 29.21 9.51 19.05
N ASP A 165 29.44 8.20 19.01
CA ASP A 165 30.77 7.60 18.92
C ASP A 165 31.40 7.92 17.54
N ASP A 166 32.73 8.04 17.47
CA ASP A 166 33.48 8.46 16.28
C ASP A 166 33.16 7.58 15.05
N GLY A 167 32.82 6.30 15.27
CA GLY A 167 32.40 5.37 14.22
C GLY A 167 31.05 5.70 13.58
N GLU A 168 30.06 6.10 14.37
CA GLU A 168 28.73 6.47 13.86
C GLU A 168 28.82 7.80 13.12
N THR A 169 29.58 8.77 13.63
CA THR A 169 29.84 10.04 12.96
C THR A 169 30.40 9.84 11.55
N ARG A 170 31.44 9.00 11.41
CA ARG A 170 32.03 8.67 10.11
C ARG A 170 31.04 7.99 9.16
N ARG A 171 30.17 7.12 9.68
CA ARG A 171 29.12 6.45 8.87
C ARG A 171 28.12 7.47 8.34
N LEU A 172 27.67 8.40 9.19
CA LEU A 172 26.73 9.46 8.82
C LEU A 172 27.34 10.43 7.80
N GLU A 173 28.62 10.75 7.92
CA GLU A 173 29.35 11.54 6.91
C GLU A 173 29.40 10.84 5.54
N ALA A 174 29.63 9.52 5.52
CA ALA A 174 29.62 8.75 4.28
C ALA A 174 28.22 8.74 3.62
N VAL A 175 27.16 8.61 4.42
CA VAL A 175 25.76 8.76 3.95
C VAL A 175 25.53 10.15 3.37
N ALA A 176 25.91 11.21 4.10
CA ALA A 176 25.74 12.60 3.66
C ALA A 176 26.51 12.89 2.35
N THR A 177 27.70 12.30 2.19
CA THR A 177 28.52 12.40 0.98
C THR A 177 27.85 11.72 -0.22
N SER A 178 27.27 10.53 -0.04
CA SER A 178 26.50 9.88 -1.10
C SER A 178 25.33 10.78 -1.54
N LEU A 179 24.54 11.27 -0.58
CA LEU A 179 23.40 12.14 -0.84
C LEU A 179 23.79 13.49 -1.43
N ALA A 180 25.07 13.90 -1.34
CA ALA A 180 25.57 15.13 -1.94
C ALA A 180 25.59 15.15 -3.47
N ARG A 181 25.45 13.98 -4.09
CA ARG A 181 25.37 13.83 -5.55
C ARG A 181 23.99 14.19 -6.10
N LEU A 182 22.97 14.32 -5.24
CA LEU A 182 21.64 14.70 -5.67
C LEU A 182 21.59 16.19 -6.00
N PRO A 183 20.86 16.60 -7.07
CA PRO A 183 20.78 18.00 -7.48
C PRO A 183 20.32 18.93 -6.35
N GLU A 184 20.84 20.16 -6.36
CA GLU A 184 20.28 21.24 -5.55
C GLU A 184 18.80 21.42 -5.93
N GLY A 185 17.96 21.66 -4.92
CA GLY A 185 16.52 21.70 -5.13
C GLY A 185 15.80 20.35 -4.97
N THR A 186 16.52 19.24 -4.73
CA THR A 186 15.88 17.96 -4.39
C THR A 186 14.97 18.12 -3.16
N ARG A 187 13.82 17.46 -3.15
CA ARG A 187 12.83 17.51 -2.05
C ARG A 187 12.48 16.11 -1.56
N LEU A 188 12.22 15.98 -0.27
CA LEU A 188 11.77 14.74 0.36
C LEU A 188 10.25 14.64 0.27
N VAL A 189 9.76 13.61 -0.42
CA VAL A 189 8.34 13.25 -0.44
C VAL A 189 8.18 11.95 0.31
N LEU A 190 7.41 11.99 1.39
CA LEU A 190 7.06 10.82 2.17
C LEU A 190 5.90 10.09 1.52
N ILE A 191 5.97 8.77 1.49
CA ILE A 191 4.88 7.88 1.08
C ILE A 191 4.43 7.13 2.33
N ALA A 192 3.34 7.59 2.93
CA ALA A 192 2.79 7.03 4.16
C ALA A 192 1.71 6.00 3.81
N TYR A 193 1.82 4.78 4.33
CA TYR A 193 0.81 3.75 4.13
C TYR A 193 0.38 3.09 5.44
N ALA A 194 -0.88 2.67 5.48
CA ALA A 194 -1.40 1.78 6.51
C ALA A 194 -1.63 0.40 5.90
N CYS A 195 -1.17 -0.66 6.55
CA CYS A 195 -1.33 -2.01 6.02
C CYS A 195 -1.28 -3.09 7.09
N ASN A 196 -1.83 -4.27 6.80
CA ASN A 196 -1.57 -5.47 7.58
C ASN A 196 -1.61 -6.73 6.71
N SER A 197 -1.12 -7.84 7.26
CA SER A 197 -1.03 -9.12 6.55
C SER A 197 -2.39 -9.72 6.17
N GLN A 198 -3.49 -9.34 6.82
CA GLN A 198 -4.82 -9.89 6.56
C GLN A 198 -5.56 -9.12 5.47
N ALA A 199 -5.59 -7.79 5.55
CA ALA A 199 -6.35 -6.91 4.68
C ALA A 199 -5.54 -6.28 3.53
N GLY A 200 -4.21 -6.30 3.62
CA GLY A 200 -3.29 -5.69 2.66
C GLY A 200 -3.17 -4.19 2.87
N LEU A 201 -3.02 -3.44 1.78
CA LEU A 201 -3.00 -1.98 1.82
C LEU A 201 -4.36 -1.43 2.24
N LEU A 202 -4.38 -0.60 3.28
CA LEU A 202 -5.58 0.01 3.85
C LEU A 202 -5.74 1.46 3.44
N GLU A 203 -4.64 2.21 3.47
CA GLU A 203 -4.56 3.63 3.15
C GLU A 203 -3.20 3.95 2.54
N LEU A 204 -3.17 4.94 1.65
CA LEU A 204 -1.95 5.40 1.00
C LEU A 204 -2.01 6.92 0.82
N TRP A 205 -0.96 7.58 1.29
CA TRP A 205 -0.85 9.03 1.31
C TRP A 205 0.56 9.43 0.86
N TRP A 206 0.68 10.63 0.31
CA TRP A 206 1.98 11.24 0.07
C TRP A 206 1.99 12.72 0.40
N GLY A 207 3.19 13.25 0.60
CA GLY A 207 3.33 14.66 0.91
C GLY A 207 4.69 15.04 1.42
N GLU A 208 4.76 16.27 1.89
CA GLU A 208 5.92 16.85 2.54
C GLU A 208 5.61 17.03 4.01
N ALA A 209 6.57 16.68 4.86
CA ALA A 209 6.44 16.87 6.29
C ALA A 209 7.77 17.28 6.90
N GLU A 210 7.67 17.99 8.02
CA GLU A 210 8.79 18.30 8.88
C GLU A 210 8.93 17.20 9.94
N LEU A 211 10.17 16.89 10.31
CA LEU A 211 10.46 16.03 11.45
C LEU A 211 10.46 16.88 12.73
N LEU A 212 9.59 16.53 13.68
CA LEU A 212 9.41 17.29 14.92
C LEU A 212 10.37 16.85 16.02
N ASP A 213 10.75 15.56 16.04
CA ASP A 213 11.62 15.01 17.08
C ASP A 213 12.39 13.76 16.64
N GLU A 214 13.23 13.26 17.55
CA GLU A 214 14.02 12.04 17.33
C GLU A 214 13.19 10.74 17.35
N HIS A 215 11.93 10.80 17.78
CA HIS A 215 11.02 9.66 17.85
C HIS A 215 10.15 9.54 16.61
N GLY A 216 10.33 10.40 15.61
CA GLY A 216 9.70 10.26 14.31
C GLY A 216 8.34 10.91 14.20
N ARG A 217 7.93 11.74 15.17
CA ARG A 217 6.72 12.55 15.00
C ARG A 217 6.95 13.53 13.85
N ILE A 218 5.98 13.61 12.94
CA ILE A 218 6.05 14.52 11.80
C ILE A 218 4.88 15.50 11.80
N ARG A 219 5.09 16.66 11.17
CA ARG A 219 4.02 17.60 10.83
C ARG A 219 3.95 17.75 9.32
N TRP A 220 2.83 17.37 8.73
CA TRP A 220 2.60 17.58 7.30
C TRP A 220 2.54 19.07 6.97
N VAL A 221 3.32 19.47 5.96
CA VAL A 221 3.21 20.74 5.27
C VAL A 221 2.16 20.63 4.16
N HIS A 222 2.19 19.51 3.44
CA HIS A 222 1.16 19.10 2.50
C HIS A 222 0.96 17.58 2.62
N CYS A 223 -0.28 17.12 2.53
CA CYS A 223 -0.62 15.72 2.52
C CYS A 223 -1.87 15.50 1.67
N GLU A 224 -1.84 14.52 0.78
CA GLU A 224 -3.00 14.12 -0.01
C GLU A 224 -3.04 12.61 -0.19
N GLU A 225 -4.25 12.07 -0.34
CA GLU A 225 -4.48 10.65 -0.53
C GLU A 225 -4.06 10.24 -1.95
N ILE A 226 -3.44 9.06 -2.05
CA ILE A 226 -3.21 8.40 -3.34
C ILE A 226 -4.32 7.38 -3.54
N PRO A 227 -5.22 7.57 -4.52
CA PRO A 227 -6.20 6.57 -4.86
C PRO A 227 -5.50 5.31 -5.38
N PHE A 228 -5.87 4.15 -4.84
CA PHE A 228 -5.40 2.86 -5.34
C PHE A 228 -6.59 1.93 -5.53
N ARG A 229 -6.52 1.10 -6.57
CA ARG A 229 -7.53 0.06 -6.78
C ARG A 229 -7.15 -1.15 -5.96
N LYS A 230 -7.96 -1.48 -4.95
CA LYS A 230 -7.92 -2.81 -4.38
C LYS A 230 -8.40 -3.79 -5.45
N ALA A 231 -7.55 -4.72 -5.87
CA ALA A 231 -8.02 -5.81 -6.70
C ALA A 231 -9.19 -6.48 -5.96
N PRO A 232 -10.33 -6.77 -6.61
CA PRO A 232 -11.33 -7.62 -5.98
C PRO A 232 -10.61 -8.91 -5.55
N PRO A 233 -10.92 -9.47 -4.37
CA PRO A 233 -10.31 -10.72 -3.95
C PRO A 233 -10.48 -11.69 -5.12
N SER A 234 -9.37 -12.08 -5.74
CA SER A 234 -9.36 -13.11 -6.78
C SER A 234 -10.11 -14.27 -6.16
N GLY A 235 -11.33 -14.51 -6.66
CA GLY A 235 -12.24 -15.48 -6.07
C GLY A 235 -11.47 -16.75 -5.82
N GLY A 236 -11.43 -17.19 -4.57
CA GLY A 236 -10.73 -18.41 -4.18
C GLY A 236 -11.12 -19.48 -5.19
N GLN A 237 -10.15 -19.90 -5.99
CA GLN A 237 -10.28 -21.11 -6.77
C GLN A 237 -10.41 -22.20 -5.73
N LEU A 238 -11.65 -22.62 -5.49
CA LEU A 238 -11.93 -23.90 -4.86
C LEU A 238 -11.04 -24.93 -5.58
N PRO A 239 -10.45 -25.90 -4.87
CA PRO A 239 -9.62 -26.93 -5.48
C PRO A 239 -10.52 -27.78 -6.40
N GLY A 240 -10.63 -27.33 -7.65
CA GLY A 240 -11.32 -28.00 -8.72
C GLY A 240 -10.39 -29.06 -9.26
N THR A 241 -10.79 -30.31 -9.04
CA THR A 241 -10.34 -31.51 -9.73
C THR A 241 -9.95 -31.22 -11.17
N GLY A 242 -8.72 -31.57 -11.54
CA GLY A 242 -8.22 -31.37 -12.89
C GLY A 242 -9.11 -32.00 -13.96
N SER A 243 -9.21 -31.35 -15.10
CA SER A 243 -9.59 -31.97 -16.36
C SER A 243 -8.93 -31.19 -17.50
N GLY A 244 -8.16 -31.92 -18.30
CA GLY A 244 -7.54 -31.45 -19.53
C GLY A 244 -8.54 -31.15 -20.65
N PRO A 245 -8.06 -30.86 -21.86
CA PRO A 245 -8.72 -30.00 -22.82
C PRO A 245 -9.80 -30.75 -23.61
N GLY A 246 -11.04 -30.33 -23.42
CA GLY A 246 -12.17 -30.69 -24.27
C GLY A 246 -13.20 -29.57 -24.18
N ASP A 247 -13.59 -29.04 -25.34
CA ASP A 247 -14.66 -28.06 -25.50
C ASP A 247 -15.87 -28.42 -24.63
N LEU A 248 -16.20 -27.54 -23.67
CA LEU A 248 -17.47 -27.59 -22.95
C LEU A 248 -18.14 -26.21 -22.99
N PRO A 249 -19.47 -26.17 -23.13
CA PRO A 249 -20.25 -24.95 -23.33
C PRO A 249 -20.19 -24.06 -22.09
N SER A 250 -20.39 -22.76 -22.31
CA SER A 250 -20.46 -21.74 -21.25
C SER A 250 -21.32 -22.23 -20.08
N SER A 251 -20.73 -22.29 -18.89
CA SER A 251 -21.49 -22.56 -17.66
C SER A 251 -22.63 -21.55 -17.54
N PRO A 252 -23.85 -22.00 -17.18
CA PRO A 252 -24.98 -21.11 -17.02
C PRO A 252 -24.68 -20.05 -15.95
N LYS A 253 -25.13 -18.82 -16.19
CA LYS A 253 -25.07 -17.75 -15.18
C LYS A 253 -25.90 -18.18 -13.96
N PHE A 254 -25.68 -17.52 -12.81
CA PHE A 254 -26.40 -17.80 -11.56
C PHE A 254 -27.94 -17.85 -11.74
N ASP A 255 -28.43 -17.10 -12.71
CA ASP A 255 -29.82 -16.88 -13.09
C ASP A 255 -30.37 -17.92 -14.09
N GLU A 256 -29.54 -18.84 -14.60
CA GLU A 256 -29.90 -19.84 -15.64
C GLU A 256 -30.00 -21.28 -15.09
N GLY A 257 -29.87 -21.48 -13.78
CA GLY A 257 -30.11 -22.78 -13.14
C GLY A 257 -31.60 -23.10 -13.01
N PRO A 258 -32.02 -24.38 -13.10
CA PRO A 258 -33.40 -24.77 -12.82
C PRO A 258 -33.74 -24.36 -11.38
N MET A 259 -34.83 -23.61 -11.22
CA MET A 259 -35.31 -23.16 -9.91
C MET A 259 -35.51 -24.39 -9.02
N PRO A 260 -34.76 -24.55 -7.92
CA PRO A 260 -35.00 -25.66 -7.02
C PRO A 260 -36.39 -25.47 -6.46
N THR A 261 -37.28 -26.44 -6.69
CA THR A 261 -38.53 -26.57 -5.94
C THR A 261 -38.18 -27.32 -4.66
N PRO A 262 -37.89 -26.64 -3.53
CA PRO A 262 -37.72 -27.33 -2.28
C PRO A 262 -39.00 -28.13 -2.00
N PRO A 263 -38.90 -29.40 -1.57
CA PRO A 263 -40.06 -30.15 -1.15
C PRO A 263 -40.67 -29.43 0.05
N LEU A 264 -41.83 -28.78 -0.17
CA LEU A 264 -42.64 -28.23 0.90
C LEU A 264 -43.29 -29.40 1.63
N ASN A 265 -42.56 -29.97 2.58
CA ASN A 265 -43.13 -30.98 3.47
C ASN A 265 -44.08 -30.27 4.42
N ALA A 266 -45.36 -30.64 4.37
CA ALA A 266 -46.34 -30.21 5.35
C ALA A 266 -45.86 -30.64 6.75
N ARG A 267 -45.97 -29.74 7.71
CA ARG A 267 -45.57 -30.00 9.09
C ARG A 267 -46.31 -31.25 9.60
N PRO A 268 -45.62 -32.24 10.18
CA PRO A 268 -46.28 -33.45 10.66
C PRO A 268 -47.30 -33.10 11.75
N ALA A 269 -48.46 -33.77 11.74
CA ALA A 269 -49.60 -33.43 12.60
C ALA A 269 -49.27 -33.46 14.11
N VAL A 270 -48.23 -34.19 14.51
CA VAL A 270 -47.72 -34.22 15.89
C VAL A 270 -47.12 -32.90 16.33
N GLU A 271 -46.42 -32.19 15.44
CA GLU A 271 -45.86 -30.87 15.76
C GLU A 271 -46.92 -29.77 15.71
N VAL A 272 -47.93 -29.92 14.84
CA VAL A 272 -49.08 -28.99 14.78
C VAL A 272 -49.91 -29.07 16.06
N LYS A 273 -50.06 -30.26 16.65
CA LYS A 273 -50.80 -30.46 17.90
C LYS A 273 -49.99 -30.09 19.15
N ASN A 274 -48.66 -30.11 19.08
CA ASN A 274 -47.77 -29.86 20.20
C ASN A 274 -46.96 -28.57 20.00
N GLN A 275 -47.64 -27.45 19.71
CA GLN A 275 -46.96 -26.16 19.47
C GLN A 275 -46.14 -25.69 20.67
N ASP A 276 -46.55 -26.03 21.90
CA ASP A 276 -45.83 -25.69 23.12
C ASP A 276 -44.48 -26.42 23.24
N ALA A 277 -44.36 -27.63 22.64
CA ALA A 277 -43.11 -28.39 22.62
C ALA A 277 -42.22 -28.05 21.42
N PHE A 278 -42.80 -27.50 20.35
CA PHE A 278 -42.10 -27.13 19.11
C PHE A 278 -42.46 -25.71 18.66
N PRO A 279 -42.07 -24.69 19.46
CA PRO A 279 -42.33 -23.31 19.10
C PRO A 279 -41.59 -22.93 17.81
N PRO A 280 -42.19 -22.10 16.93
CA PRO A 280 -41.53 -21.64 15.73
C PRO A 280 -40.27 -20.84 16.09
N ARG A 281 -39.13 -21.24 15.54
CA ARG A 281 -37.88 -20.49 15.67
C ARG A 281 -37.89 -19.33 14.68
N THR A 282 -38.07 -18.13 15.19
CA THR A 282 -37.80 -16.88 14.45
C THR A 282 -36.35 -16.53 14.69
N GLU A 283 -35.52 -16.44 13.64
CA GLU A 283 -34.15 -15.94 13.77
C GLU A 283 -34.21 -14.44 14.05
N THR A 284 -34.14 -14.07 15.34
CA THR A 284 -33.83 -12.72 15.78
C THR A 284 -33.07 -12.83 17.10
N GLU A 285 -31.77 -13.13 17.02
CA GLU A 285 -30.91 -13.05 18.20
C GLU A 285 -30.73 -11.57 18.59
N THR A 286 -31.24 -11.23 19.77
CA THR A 286 -30.98 -9.94 20.42
C THR A 286 -29.68 -10.08 21.23
N PRO A 287 -28.71 -9.15 21.16
CA PRO A 287 -27.45 -9.29 21.90
C PRO A 287 -27.69 -9.14 23.40
N THR A 288 -27.31 -10.14 24.19
CA THR A 288 -27.33 -10.11 25.66
C THR A 288 -26.26 -9.12 26.17
N GLN A 289 -26.70 -8.07 26.86
CA GLN A 289 -25.85 -7.20 27.68
C GLN A 289 -25.23 -8.02 28.81
N GLY A 290 -23.89 -8.03 28.89
CA GLY A 290 -23.14 -8.58 30.01
C GLY A 290 -23.39 -7.77 31.29
N VAL A 291 -23.85 -8.46 32.32
CA VAL A 291 -23.97 -7.97 33.68
C VAL A 291 -22.57 -7.88 34.28
N ALA A 292 -22.26 -6.74 34.90
CA ALA A 292 -21.06 -6.52 35.68
C ALA A 292 -21.25 -7.15 37.06
N ASP A 293 -20.36 -8.07 37.44
CA ASP A 293 -20.29 -8.59 38.80
C ASP A 293 -19.36 -7.70 39.64
N ASP A 294 -19.99 -7.05 40.61
CA ASP A 294 -19.46 -6.37 41.79
C ASP A 294 -19.57 -7.35 42.96
N GLU A 295 -18.46 -7.76 43.59
CA GLU A 295 -18.27 -8.15 45.01
C GLU A 295 -16.74 -8.34 45.19
N GLY A 296 -16.00 -7.79 46.16
CA GLY A 296 -16.37 -7.23 47.46
C GLY A 296 -16.19 -8.28 48.56
N HIS A 297 -14.95 -8.59 48.98
CA HIS A 297 -14.50 -8.88 50.36
C HIS A 297 -12.96 -8.94 50.43
#